data_AF-A0A8J4FN06-F1
#
_entry.id   AF-A0A8J4FN06-F1
#
_cell.length_a   1.000
_cell.length_b   1.000
_cell.length_c   1.000
_cell.angle_alpha   90.00
_cell.angle_beta   90.00
_cell.angle_gamma   90.00
#
_symmetry.space_group_name_H-M   'P 1'
#
loop_
_entity.id
_entity.type
_entity.pdbx_description
1 polymer ?
#
loop_
_entity_poly.entity_id
_entity_poly.type
_entity_poly.pdbx_seq_one_letter_code
_entity_poly.pdbx_strand_id
1 'polypeptide(L)'
;MMSEAPQYARYAIMAHVVHLVNRDYDAMCKDYYTLQFMDPSVDTAPIAPALAAFFDDVLQSSVSQLNFKAIVDGLGEVLFRFPFRVPAYYALILRSLTVLEGLALQADPNYKLLAKAYPYMAKRLLTDPAPELRESFEDLIIKDGQFRWNRLENLLREGSKSSDFDPSQLWLLAEWLLSPGAAGVRTTVVAELGRVIDAAAAADVRRRIQTQ
;
A
#
# COMPACT_ATOMS: atom_id res chain seq x y z
N MET A 1 3.49 -26.54 -12.86
CA MET A 1 3.02 -26.30 -11.48
C MET A 1 2.48 -24.89 -11.40
N MET A 2 1.16 -24.72 -11.28
CA MET A 2 0.57 -23.43 -10.91
C MET A 2 0.58 -23.37 -9.39
N SER A 3 1.33 -22.43 -8.83
CA SER A 3 1.31 -22.14 -7.40
C SER A 3 0.29 -21.02 -7.19
N GLU A 4 -0.74 -21.27 -6.40
CA GLU A 4 -1.73 -20.26 -6.05
C GLU A 4 -1.42 -19.69 -4.66
N ALA A 5 -1.35 -18.36 -4.55
CA ALA A 5 -1.23 -17.71 -3.25
C ALA A 5 -2.59 -17.76 -2.53
N PRO A 6 -2.66 -18.29 -1.29
CA PRO A 6 -3.88 -18.27 -0.49
C PRO A 6 -4.46 -16.87 -0.33
N GLN A 7 -5.77 -16.76 -0.07
CA GLN A 7 -6.43 -15.46 0.06
C GLN A 7 -5.81 -14.57 1.14
N TYR A 8 -5.56 -15.12 2.33
CA TYR A 8 -4.93 -14.38 3.42
C TYR A 8 -3.55 -13.81 3.00
N ALA A 9 -2.77 -14.59 2.24
CA ALA A 9 -1.46 -14.18 1.76
C ALA A 9 -1.54 -13.01 0.78
N ARG A 10 -2.56 -13.00 -0.09
CA ARG A 10 -2.79 -11.90 -1.04
C ARG A 10 -3.13 -10.60 -0.30
N TYR A 11 -3.97 -10.67 0.73
CA TYR A 11 -4.31 -9.50 1.55
C TYR A 11 -3.12 -9.02 2.39
N ALA A 12 -2.38 -9.96 3.00
CA ALA A 12 -1.16 -9.64 3.75
C ALA A 12 -0.09 -8.97 2.86
N ILE A 13 0.08 -9.39 1.60
CA ILE A 13 0.98 -8.69 0.66
C ILE A 13 0.51 -7.25 0.41
N MET A 14 -0.80 -7.02 0.25
CA MET A 14 -1.33 -5.67 0.02
C MET A 14 -1.13 -4.77 1.24
N ALA A 15 -1.44 -5.27 2.44
CA ALA A 15 -1.17 -4.59 3.70
C ALA A 15 0.32 -4.25 3.86
N HIS A 16 1.19 -5.21 3.56
CA HIS A 16 2.64 -5.02 3.63
C HIS A 16 3.16 -3.90 2.72
N VAL A 17 2.61 -3.79 1.50
CA VAL A 17 2.94 -2.69 0.60
C VAL A 17 2.41 -1.35 1.12
N VAL A 18 1.25 -1.32 1.79
CA VAL A 18 0.76 -0.09 2.44
C VAL A 18 1.71 0.35 3.55
N HIS A 19 2.12 -0.54 4.45
CA HIS A 19 3.08 -0.22 5.51
C HIS A 19 4.41 0.29 4.93
N LEU A 20 4.91 -0.33 3.87
CA LEU A 20 6.10 0.14 3.14
C LEU A 20 5.91 1.56 2.58
N VAL A 21 4.78 1.85 1.93
CA VAL A 21 4.46 3.18 1.36
C VAL A 21 4.32 4.25 2.44
N ASN A 22 3.84 3.85 3.62
CA ASN A 22 3.74 4.70 4.80
C ASN A 22 5.05 4.86 5.58
N ARG A 23 6.08 4.09 5.21
CA ARG A 23 7.34 3.96 5.94
C ARG A 23 7.12 3.55 7.39
N ASP A 24 6.11 2.72 7.62
CA ASP A 24 5.82 2.12 8.92
C ASP A 24 6.50 0.76 9.00
N TYR A 25 7.79 0.77 9.30
CA TYR A 25 8.60 -0.45 9.31
C TYR A 25 8.28 -1.36 10.49
N ASP A 26 7.73 -0.81 11.58
CA ASP A 26 7.26 -1.58 12.73
C ASP A 26 6.00 -2.38 12.39
N ALA A 27 5.02 -1.76 11.74
CA ALA A 27 3.85 -2.47 11.21
C ALA A 27 4.25 -3.47 10.12
N MET A 28 5.16 -3.08 9.22
CA MET A 28 5.71 -3.93 8.16
C MET A 28 6.36 -5.21 8.72
N CYS A 29 7.07 -5.11 9.85
CA CYS A 29 7.66 -6.25 10.54
C CYS A 29 6.60 -7.22 11.10
N LYS A 30 5.48 -6.70 11.60
CA LYS A 30 4.38 -7.54 12.12
C LYS A 30 3.70 -8.33 11.02
N ASP A 31 3.66 -7.81 9.79
CA ASP A 31 3.11 -8.55 8.64
C ASP A 31 3.83 -9.87 8.39
N TYR A 32 5.10 -10.00 8.79
CA TYR A 32 5.85 -11.24 8.63
C TYR A 32 5.25 -12.41 9.40
N TYR A 33 4.50 -12.16 10.47
CA TYR A 33 3.74 -13.22 11.14
C TYR A 33 2.56 -13.67 10.27
N THR A 34 1.79 -12.73 9.72
CA THR A 34 0.63 -13.02 8.85
C THR A 34 1.05 -13.66 7.52
N LEU A 35 2.20 -13.24 6.97
CA LEU A 35 2.84 -13.82 5.79
C LEU A 35 3.49 -15.19 6.08
N GLN A 36 3.51 -15.63 7.34
CA GLN A 36 4.17 -16.85 7.81
C GLN A 36 5.68 -16.87 7.56
N PHE A 37 6.28 -15.68 7.41
CA PHE A 37 7.72 -15.49 7.26
C PHE A 37 8.44 -15.58 8.58
N MET A 38 7.73 -15.43 9.70
CA MET A 38 8.30 -15.48 11.03
C MET A 38 7.32 -16.11 12.02
N ASP A 39 7.87 -16.75 13.05
CA ASP A 39 7.08 -17.26 14.17
C ASP A 39 6.71 -16.10 15.12
N PRO A 40 5.46 -16.02 15.63
CA PRO A 40 5.04 -14.97 16.56
C PRO A 40 5.89 -14.84 17.83
N SER A 41 6.67 -15.86 18.19
CA SER A 41 7.60 -15.83 19.33
C SER A 41 8.89 -15.03 19.07
N VAL A 42 9.20 -14.69 17.82
CA VAL A 42 10.43 -13.97 17.47
C VAL A 42 10.21 -12.47 17.57
N ASP A 43 11.11 -11.77 18.26
CA ASP A 43 11.12 -10.31 18.28
C ASP A 43 11.59 -9.73 16.94
N THR A 44 10.74 -8.92 16.33
CA THR A 44 10.97 -8.27 15.03
C THR A 44 11.45 -6.81 15.16
N ALA A 45 11.50 -6.25 16.37
CA ALA A 45 11.97 -4.88 16.59
C ALA A 45 13.39 -4.62 16.03
N PRO A 46 14.36 -5.56 16.08
CA PRO A 46 15.68 -5.36 15.49
C PRO A 46 15.69 -5.33 13.95
N ILE A 47 14.62 -5.77 13.30
CA ILE A 47 14.52 -5.88 11.84
C ILE A 47 14.09 -4.54 11.23
N ALA A 48 13.24 -3.79 11.93
CA ALA A 48 12.70 -2.51 11.43
C ALA A 48 13.79 -1.50 11.03
N PRO A 49 14.88 -1.29 11.81
CA PRO A 49 15.98 -0.41 11.39
C PRO A 49 16.72 -0.90 10.14
N ALA A 50 16.85 -2.21 9.96
CA ALA A 50 17.51 -2.78 8.79
C ALA A 50 16.66 -2.60 7.52
N LEU A 51 15.34 -2.78 7.63
CA LEU A 51 14.39 -2.50 6.55
C LEU A 51 14.35 -1.01 6.23
N ALA A 52 14.34 -0.15 7.25
CA ALA A 52 14.37 1.30 7.07
C ALA A 52 15.63 1.72 6.31
N ALA A 53 16.81 1.25 6.71
CA ALA A 53 18.07 1.57 6.04
C ALA A 53 18.06 1.16 4.55
N PHE A 54 17.51 -0.01 4.25
CA PHE A 54 17.39 -0.48 2.87
C PHE A 54 16.35 0.32 2.07
N PHE A 55 15.13 0.42 2.58
CA PHE A 55 14.02 1.01 1.85
C PHE A 55 14.07 2.54 1.82
N ASP A 56 14.64 3.24 2.79
CA ASP A 56 14.77 4.70 2.70
C ASP A 56 15.78 5.13 1.63
N ASP A 57 16.83 4.34 1.40
CA ASP A 57 17.77 4.55 0.28
C ASP A 57 17.09 4.30 -1.06
N VAL A 58 16.32 3.21 -1.14
CA VAL A 58 15.65 2.75 -2.36
C VAL A 58 14.40 3.61 -2.70
N LEU A 59 13.63 4.04 -1.69
CA LEU A 59 12.39 4.83 -1.80
C LEU A 59 12.63 6.35 -1.85
N GLN A 60 13.87 6.81 -2.03
CA GLN A 60 14.08 8.18 -2.53
C GLN A 60 13.36 8.39 -3.87
N SER A 61 13.15 7.30 -4.61
CA SER A 61 12.32 7.20 -5.82
C SER A 61 10.94 6.56 -5.51
N SER A 62 9.93 6.82 -6.35
CA SER A 62 8.60 6.19 -6.20
C SER A 62 8.66 4.65 -6.26
N VAL A 63 7.78 3.93 -5.55
CA VAL A 63 7.66 2.45 -5.61
C VAL A 63 7.53 1.94 -7.05
N SER A 64 6.86 2.70 -7.92
CA SER A 64 6.72 2.39 -9.35
C SER A 64 8.02 2.49 -10.14
N GLN A 65 9.06 3.11 -9.59
CA GLN A 65 10.38 3.24 -10.22
C GLN A 65 11.34 2.13 -9.81
N LEU A 66 10.98 1.31 -8.82
CA LEU A 66 11.82 0.24 -8.30
C LEU A 66 11.88 -0.94 -9.28
N ASN A 67 13.08 -1.50 -9.39
CA ASN A 67 13.32 -2.75 -10.09
C ASN A 67 13.06 -3.92 -9.12
N PHE A 68 12.23 -4.89 -9.51
CA PHE A 68 11.85 -5.97 -8.60
C PHE A 68 13.03 -6.88 -8.27
N LYS A 69 13.98 -7.09 -9.21
CA LYS A 69 15.26 -7.74 -8.92
C LYS A 69 16.04 -7.04 -7.80
N ALA A 70 16.13 -5.71 -7.80
CA ALA A 70 16.87 -4.97 -6.77
C ALA A 70 16.24 -5.12 -5.37
N ILE A 71 14.90 -5.21 -5.30
CA ILE A 71 14.18 -5.49 -4.05
C ILE A 71 14.50 -6.90 -3.55
N VAL A 72 14.44 -7.91 -4.43
CA VAL A 72 14.73 -9.30 -4.06
C VAL A 72 16.19 -9.44 -3.60
N ASP A 73 17.13 -8.83 -4.32
CA ASP A 73 18.56 -8.87 -3.98
C ASP A 73 18.83 -8.19 -2.61
N GLY A 74 18.25 -7.01 -2.38
CA GLY A 74 18.46 -6.26 -1.14
C GLY A 74 17.76 -6.87 0.07
N LEU A 75 16.56 -7.44 -0.10
CA LEU A 75 15.90 -8.21 0.94
C LEU A 75 16.68 -9.48 1.29
N GLY A 76 17.42 -10.07 0.34
CA GLY A 76 18.26 -11.24 0.58
C GLY A 76 19.19 -11.06 1.77
N GLU A 77 19.86 -9.91 1.89
CA GLU A 77 20.77 -9.63 3.01
C GLU A 77 20.04 -9.61 4.38
N VAL A 78 18.85 -9.02 4.43
CA VAL A 78 18.02 -8.99 5.64
C VAL A 78 17.53 -10.40 5.99
N LEU A 79 17.09 -11.17 4.98
CA LEU A 79 16.61 -12.54 5.15
C LEU A 79 17.69 -13.49 5.70
N PHE A 80 18.98 -13.26 5.40
CA PHE A 80 20.08 -14.05 5.95
C PHE A 80 20.45 -13.67 7.39
N ARG A 81 20.24 -12.42 7.79
CA ARG A 81 20.60 -11.93 9.14
C ARG A 81 19.59 -12.29 10.22
N PHE A 82 18.35 -12.55 9.82
CA PHE A 82 17.22 -12.79 10.73
C PHE A 82 16.55 -14.14 10.45
N PRO A 83 15.81 -14.74 11.40
CA PRO A 83 15.30 -16.10 11.29
C PRO A 83 14.05 -16.21 10.41
N PHE A 84 14.14 -15.75 9.16
CA PHE A 84 13.06 -15.83 8.19
C PHE A 84 12.79 -17.28 7.75
N ARG A 85 11.51 -17.64 7.66
CA ARG A 85 11.00 -18.91 7.15
C ARG A 85 10.06 -18.64 6.00
N VAL A 86 10.58 -18.53 4.78
CA VAL A 86 9.73 -18.24 3.61
C VAL A 86 9.01 -19.51 3.15
N PRO A 87 7.67 -19.56 3.14
CA PRO A 87 6.93 -20.72 2.63
C PRO A 87 7.24 -20.99 1.15
N ALA A 88 7.25 -22.27 0.77
CA ALA A 88 7.69 -22.72 -0.56
C ALA A 88 6.95 -22.04 -1.73
N TYR A 89 5.65 -21.78 -1.57
CA TYR A 89 4.86 -21.15 -2.63
C TYR A 89 5.29 -19.70 -2.90
N TYR A 90 5.72 -18.95 -1.88
CA TYR A 90 6.29 -17.61 -2.08
C TYR A 90 7.62 -17.69 -2.84
N ALA A 91 8.51 -18.60 -2.46
CA ALA A 91 9.78 -18.78 -3.15
C ALA A 91 9.57 -19.13 -4.64
N LEU A 92 8.58 -19.96 -4.95
CA LEU A 92 8.20 -20.30 -6.32
C LEU A 92 7.62 -19.10 -7.09
N ILE A 93 6.75 -18.31 -6.45
CA ILE A 93 6.18 -17.09 -7.04
C ILE A 93 7.30 -16.07 -7.32
N LEU A 94 8.14 -15.77 -6.34
CA LEU A 94 9.26 -14.84 -6.48
C LEU A 94 10.19 -15.27 -7.61
N ARG A 95 10.60 -16.55 -7.63
CA ARG A 95 11.45 -17.09 -8.70
C ARG A 95 10.81 -16.98 -10.08
N SER A 96 9.50 -17.22 -10.18
CA SER A 96 8.77 -17.09 -11.44
C SER A 96 8.70 -15.62 -11.89
N LEU A 97 8.41 -14.70 -10.97
CA LEU A 97 8.37 -13.27 -11.26
C LEU A 97 9.74 -12.72 -11.68
N THR A 98 10.84 -13.13 -11.04
CA THR A 98 12.19 -12.72 -11.43
C THR A 98 12.54 -13.18 -12.85
N VAL A 99 12.17 -14.40 -13.23
CA VAL A 99 12.39 -14.89 -14.61
C VAL A 99 11.51 -14.12 -15.60
N LEU A 100 10.23 -13.88 -15.28
CA LEU A 100 9.32 -13.13 -16.14
C LEU A 100 9.75 -11.67 -16.32
N GLU A 101 10.22 -11.02 -15.25
CA GLU A 101 10.78 -9.66 -15.32
C GLU A 101 12.03 -9.63 -16.19
N GLY A 102 12.94 -10.62 -16.03
CA GLY A 102 14.13 -10.73 -16.86
C GLY A 102 13.81 -10.87 -18.36
N LEU A 103 12.79 -11.66 -18.71
CA LEU A 103 12.31 -11.78 -20.09
C LEU A 103 11.68 -10.47 -20.59
N ALA A 104 10.88 -9.80 -19.76
CA ALA A 104 10.27 -8.53 -20.13
C ALA A 104 11.32 -7.44 -20.36
N LEU A 105 12.38 -7.40 -19.55
CA LEU A 105 13.51 -6.48 -19.70
C LEU A 105 14.33 -6.74 -20.98
N GLN A 106 14.39 -7.97 -21.46
CA GLN A 106 15.00 -8.26 -22.77
C GLN A 106 14.20 -7.66 -23.93
N ALA A 107 12.88 -7.60 -23.81
CA ALA A 107 12.00 -7.02 -24.83
C ALA A 107 11.90 -5.49 -24.72
N ASP A 108 11.81 -4.96 -23.50
CA ASP A 108 11.76 -3.53 -23.20
C ASP A 108 12.70 -3.21 -22.02
N PRO A 109 13.86 -2.59 -22.26
CA PRO A 109 14.81 -2.22 -21.21
C PRO A 109 14.24 -1.26 -20.15
N ASN A 110 13.15 -0.54 -20.46
CA ASN A 110 12.48 0.37 -19.54
C ASN A 110 11.30 -0.29 -18.81
N TYR A 111 11.10 -1.60 -18.98
CA TYR A 111 10.03 -2.32 -18.32
C TYR A 111 10.15 -2.23 -16.79
N LYS A 112 9.04 -1.90 -16.13
CA LYS A 112 8.94 -1.85 -14.67
C LYS A 112 7.74 -2.68 -14.20
N LEU A 113 8.03 -3.87 -13.65
CA LEU A 113 6.99 -4.80 -13.18
C LEU A 113 6.07 -4.14 -12.15
N LEU A 114 6.65 -3.46 -11.16
CA LEU A 114 5.89 -2.82 -10.09
C LEU A 114 5.01 -1.67 -10.59
N ALA A 115 5.45 -0.91 -11.59
CA ALA A 115 4.61 0.13 -12.20
C ALA A 115 3.34 -0.44 -12.85
N LYS A 116 3.41 -1.68 -13.36
CA LYS A 116 2.26 -2.38 -13.95
C LYS A 116 1.36 -3.02 -12.88
N ALA A 117 1.92 -3.45 -11.76
CA ALA A 117 1.17 -4.04 -10.65
C ALA A 117 0.47 -3.00 -9.76
N TYR A 118 1.04 -1.80 -9.63
CA TYR A 118 0.52 -0.77 -8.73
C TYR A 118 -0.94 -0.36 -9.00
N PRO A 119 -1.39 -0.13 -10.25
CA PRO A 119 -2.80 0.16 -10.55
C PRO A 119 -3.77 -0.90 -10.05
N TYR A 120 -3.39 -2.18 -10.14
CA TYR A 120 -4.20 -3.29 -9.66
C TYR A 120 -4.36 -3.25 -8.13
N MET A 121 -3.27 -3.03 -7.41
CA MET A 121 -3.29 -2.90 -5.95
C MET A 121 -4.11 -1.69 -5.51
N ALA A 122 -3.92 -0.55 -6.17
CA ALA A 122 -4.65 0.68 -5.90
C ALA A 122 -6.15 0.49 -6.10
N LYS A 123 -6.56 -0.16 -7.21
CA LYS A 123 -7.97 -0.53 -7.43
C LYS A 123 -8.50 -1.41 -6.31
N ARG A 124 -7.77 -2.49 -5.95
CA ARG A 124 -8.20 -3.43 -4.91
C ARG A 124 -8.42 -2.76 -3.56
N LEU A 125 -7.54 -1.86 -3.14
CA LEU A 125 -7.70 -1.10 -1.90
C LEU A 125 -8.95 -0.20 -1.93
N LEU A 126 -9.33 0.31 -3.11
CA LEU A 126 -10.54 1.12 -3.26
C LEU A 126 -11.82 0.25 -3.25
N THR A 127 -11.83 -0.86 -3.99
CA THR A 127 -13.09 -1.56 -4.33
C THR A 127 -13.36 -2.84 -3.54
N ASP A 128 -12.34 -3.45 -2.93
CA ASP A 128 -12.50 -4.72 -2.21
C ASP A 128 -13.03 -4.48 -0.77
N PRO A 129 -14.14 -5.13 -0.37
CA PRO A 129 -14.74 -4.91 0.94
C PRO A 129 -14.07 -5.71 2.07
N ALA A 130 -13.06 -6.52 1.78
CA ALA A 130 -12.38 -7.34 2.79
C ALA A 130 -11.88 -6.48 3.98
N PRO A 131 -12.14 -6.88 5.24
CA PRO A 131 -11.74 -6.10 6.43
C PRO A 131 -10.26 -5.72 6.44
N GLU A 132 -9.38 -6.66 6.04
CA GLU A 132 -7.93 -6.46 5.99
C GLU A 132 -7.53 -5.36 5.00
N LEU A 133 -8.25 -5.25 3.87
CA LEU A 133 -8.02 -4.22 2.88
C LEU A 133 -8.65 -2.88 3.27
N ARG A 134 -9.73 -2.89 4.07
CA ARG A 134 -10.29 -1.68 4.66
C ARG A 134 -9.37 -1.07 5.72
N GLU A 135 -8.78 -1.89 6.57
CA GLU A 135 -7.74 -1.48 7.52
C GLU A 135 -6.51 -0.92 6.78
N SER A 136 -6.02 -1.65 5.77
CA SER A 136 -4.92 -1.17 4.92
C SER A 136 -5.26 0.16 4.20
N PHE A 137 -6.51 0.33 3.75
CA PHE A 137 -6.95 1.59 3.16
C PHE A 137 -6.94 2.71 4.19
N GLU A 138 -7.49 2.47 5.39
CA GLU A 138 -7.48 3.41 6.52
C GLU A 138 -6.05 3.85 6.87
N ASP A 139 -5.13 2.91 7.06
CA ASP A 139 -3.72 3.20 7.37
C ASP A 139 -3.06 4.05 6.29
N LEU A 140 -3.44 3.86 5.01
CA LEU A 140 -2.89 4.65 3.91
C LEU A 140 -3.38 6.10 3.93
N ILE A 141 -4.68 6.31 4.18
CA ILE A 141 -5.32 7.64 4.09
C ILE A 141 -5.30 8.43 5.39
N ILE A 142 -5.10 7.79 6.54
CA ILE A 142 -5.07 8.42 7.85
C ILE A 142 -3.75 8.09 8.53
N LYS A 143 -3.09 9.11 9.08
CA LYS A 143 -1.93 8.93 9.95
C LYS A 143 -2.00 9.91 11.11
N ASP A 144 -1.78 9.44 12.33
CA ASP A 144 -1.83 10.26 13.56
C ASP A 144 -3.13 11.08 13.70
N GLY A 145 -4.26 10.50 13.25
CA GLY A 145 -5.57 11.16 13.24
C GLY A 145 -5.73 12.27 12.18
N GLN A 146 -4.75 12.44 11.29
CA GLN A 146 -4.82 13.40 10.18
C GLN A 146 -5.13 12.70 8.86
N PHE A 147 -6.04 13.30 8.09
CA PHE A 147 -6.39 12.82 6.76
C PHE A 147 -5.35 13.27 5.73
N ARG A 148 -4.93 12.34 4.85
CA ARG A 148 -3.88 12.55 3.85
C ARG A 148 -4.47 12.60 2.45
N TRP A 149 -4.99 13.76 2.04
CA TRP A 149 -5.56 13.99 0.71
C TRP A 149 -4.68 13.51 -0.43
N ASN A 150 -3.40 13.85 -0.39
CA ASN A 150 -2.41 13.42 -1.38
C ASN A 150 -2.38 11.89 -1.56
N ARG A 151 -2.56 11.11 -0.48
CA ARG A 151 -2.56 9.64 -0.56
C ARG A 151 -3.82 9.12 -1.22
N LEU A 152 -4.99 9.65 -0.85
CA LEU A 152 -6.26 9.28 -1.48
C LEU A 152 -6.27 9.63 -2.97
N GLU A 153 -5.86 10.84 -3.33
CA GLU A 153 -5.78 11.28 -4.74
C GLU A 153 -4.83 10.41 -5.55
N ASN A 154 -3.67 10.06 -4.98
CA ASN A 154 -2.73 9.16 -5.62
C ASN A 154 -3.34 7.77 -5.81
N LEU A 155 -4.06 7.26 -4.82
CA LEU A 155 -4.72 5.95 -4.91
C LEU A 155 -5.79 5.94 -6.01
N LEU A 156 -6.64 6.97 -6.06
CA LEU A 156 -7.69 7.11 -7.09
C LEU A 156 -7.10 7.20 -8.50
N ARG A 157 -6.10 8.06 -8.69
CA ARG A 157 -5.43 8.24 -9.99
C ARG A 157 -4.71 6.99 -10.46
N GLU A 158 -4.11 6.21 -9.55
CA GLU A 158 -3.41 4.99 -9.92
C GLU A 158 -4.39 3.84 -10.13
N GLY A 159 -5.43 3.73 -9.30
CA GLY A 159 -6.51 2.75 -9.47
C GLY A 159 -7.25 2.92 -10.79
N SER A 160 -7.50 4.16 -11.23
CA SER A 160 -8.17 4.45 -12.51
C SER A 160 -7.38 4.04 -13.74
N LYS A 161 -6.09 3.70 -13.61
CA LYS A 161 -5.26 3.16 -14.71
C LYS A 161 -5.47 1.66 -14.92
N SER A 162 -6.12 0.97 -13.99
CA SER A 162 -6.46 -0.45 -14.16
C SER A 162 -7.52 -0.58 -15.26
N SER A 163 -7.31 -1.51 -16.21
CA SER A 163 -8.21 -1.68 -17.36
C SER A 163 -9.63 -2.07 -17.01
N ASP A 164 -9.82 -2.59 -15.79
CA ASP A 164 -11.08 -3.08 -15.23
C ASP A 164 -11.55 -2.23 -14.03
N PHE A 165 -11.12 -0.97 -13.97
CA PHE A 165 -11.60 -0.01 -12.97
C PHE A 165 -13.01 0.47 -13.30
N ASP A 166 -13.94 0.27 -12.37
CA ASP A 166 -15.31 0.77 -12.46
C ASP A 166 -15.52 1.87 -11.40
N PRO A 167 -15.66 3.14 -11.79
CA PRO A 167 -15.89 4.24 -10.85
C PRO A 167 -17.15 4.08 -10.00
N SER A 168 -18.16 3.34 -10.47
CA SER A 168 -19.40 3.12 -9.71
C SER A 168 -19.16 2.31 -8.43
N GLN A 169 -18.09 1.49 -8.41
CA GLN A 169 -17.70 0.71 -7.23
C GLN A 169 -17.15 1.56 -6.10
N LEU A 170 -16.80 2.83 -6.35
CA LEU A 170 -16.40 3.75 -5.28
C LEU A 170 -17.54 3.97 -4.27
N TRP A 171 -18.79 3.70 -4.65
CA TRP A 171 -19.91 3.68 -3.72
C TRP A 171 -19.70 2.70 -2.55
N LEU A 172 -18.99 1.59 -2.75
CA LEU A 172 -18.66 0.63 -1.68
C LEU A 172 -17.81 1.25 -0.57
N LEU A 173 -16.98 2.25 -0.88
CA LEU A 173 -16.24 3.01 0.14
C LEU A 173 -17.17 3.90 0.95
N ALA A 174 -18.15 4.52 0.29
CA ALA A 174 -19.16 5.34 0.97
C ALA A 174 -20.02 4.47 1.89
N GLU A 175 -20.46 3.30 1.43
CA GLU A 175 -21.20 2.33 2.25
C GLU A 175 -20.38 1.87 3.46
N TRP A 176 -19.10 1.56 3.26
CA TRP A 176 -18.21 1.21 4.37
C TRP A 176 -18.02 2.37 5.35
N LEU A 177 -17.83 3.60 4.89
CA LEU A 177 -17.67 4.79 5.73
C LEU A 177 -18.90 5.05 6.63
N LEU A 178 -20.08 4.76 6.10
CA LEU A 178 -21.36 4.87 6.82
C LEU A 178 -21.64 3.66 7.72
N SER A 179 -20.88 2.57 7.57
CA SER A 179 -21.02 1.38 8.40
C SER A 179 -20.44 1.57 9.82
N PRO A 180 -20.75 0.67 10.76
CA PRO A 180 -20.12 0.66 12.08
C PRO A 180 -18.61 0.42 12.04
N GLY A 181 -18.11 -0.30 11.02
CA GLY A 181 -16.70 -0.68 10.90
C GLY A 181 -15.75 0.48 10.60
N ALA A 182 -16.27 1.64 10.20
CA ALA A 182 -15.48 2.82 9.88
C ALA A 182 -15.66 3.95 10.93
N ALA A 183 -16.06 3.63 12.17
CA ALA A 183 -16.37 4.66 13.17
C ALA A 183 -15.18 5.60 13.48
N GLY A 184 -13.96 5.06 13.53
CA GLY A 184 -12.72 5.83 13.69
C GLY A 184 -12.48 6.77 12.50
N VAL A 185 -12.43 6.21 11.30
CA VAL A 185 -12.26 6.92 10.02
C VAL A 185 -13.29 8.02 9.82
N ARG A 186 -14.57 7.72 10.07
CA ARG A 186 -15.68 8.65 9.87
C ARG A 186 -15.50 9.93 10.67
N THR A 187 -14.98 9.83 11.89
CA THR A 187 -14.77 11.00 12.74
C THR A 187 -13.70 11.91 12.14
N THR A 188 -12.59 11.33 11.67
CA THR A 188 -11.51 12.05 10.97
C THR A 188 -12.00 12.68 9.66
N VAL A 189 -12.76 11.93 8.86
CA VAL A 189 -13.31 12.43 7.58
C VAL A 189 -14.30 13.57 7.82
N VAL A 190 -15.20 13.46 8.79
CA VAL A 190 -16.17 14.52 9.11
C VAL A 190 -15.44 15.78 9.59
N ALA A 191 -14.44 15.64 10.48
CA ALA A 191 -13.66 16.78 10.94
C ALA A 191 -12.93 17.47 9.78
N GLU A 192 -12.37 16.70 8.85
CA GLU A 192 -11.68 17.25 7.70
C GLU A 192 -12.62 17.92 6.69
N LEU A 193 -13.78 17.33 6.42
CA LEU A 193 -14.82 17.97 5.60
C LEU A 193 -15.28 19.30 6.19
N GLY A 194 -15.43 19.37 7.52
CA GLY A 194 -15.71 20.63 8.23
C GLY A 194 -14.64 21.69 7.94
N ARG A 195 -13.35 21.35 8.07
CA ARG A 195 -12.25 22.27 7.77
C ARG A 195 -12.25 22.73 6.31
N VAL A 196 -12.53 21.85 5.37
CA VAL A 196 -12.59 22.18 3.94
C VAL A 196 -13.73 23.15 3.65
N ILE A 197 -14.91 22.90 4.22
CA ILE A 197 -16.08 23.79 4.08
C ILE A 197 -15.79 25.16 4.68
N ASP A 198 -15.23 25.22 5.89
CA ASP A 198 -14.87 26.47 6.56
C ASP A 198 -13.84 27.27 5.75
N ALA A 199 -12.81 26.61 5.22
CA ALA A 199 -11.79 27.23 4.38
C ALA A 199 -12.40 27.79 3.08
N ALA A 200 -13.31 27.05 2.45
CA ALA A 200 -14.01 27.49 1.25
C ALA A 200 -14.93 28.69 1.52
N ALA A 201 -15.68 28.66 2.62
CA ALA A 201 -16.55 29.76 3.04
C ALA A 201 -15.72 31.02 3.36
N ALA A 202 -14.61 30.89 4.09
CA ALA A 202 -13.71 32.00 4.40
C ALA A 202 -13.07 32.60 3.14
N ALA A 203 -12.69 31.76 2.18
CA ALA A 203 -12.16 32.20 0.89
C ALA A 203 -13.19 32.97 0.06
N ASP A 204 -14.45 32.52 0.03
CA ASP A 204 -15.54 33.22 -0.66
C ASP A 204 -15.82 34.59 -0.01
N VAL A 205 -15.92 34.64 1.32
CA VAL A 205 -16.12 35.90 2.06
C VAL A 205 -14.96 36.87 1.79
N ARG A 206 -13.71 36.41 1.88
CA ARG A 206 -12.53 37.24 1.59
C ARG A 206 -12.56 37.76 0.16
N ARG A 207 -12.95 36.93 -0.81
CA ARG A 207 -13.07 37.35 -2.21
C ARG A 207 -14.13 38.45 -2.36
N ARG A 208 -15.31 38.31 -1.75
CA ARG A 208 -16.38 39.32 -1.81
C ARG A 208 -15.98 40.66 -1.18
N ILE A 209 -15.21 40.65 -0.09
CA ILE A 209 -14.71 41.87 0.56
C ILE A 209 -13.68 42.59 -0.31
N GLN A 210 -12.87 41.88 -1.09
CA GLN A 210 -11.85 42.48 -1.97
C GLN A 210 -12.43 43.06 -3.27
N THR A 211 -13.65 42.68 -3.65
CA THR A 211 -14.33 43.20 -4.85
C THR A 211 -15.27 44.38 -4.55
N GLN A 212 -15.36 44.82 -3.29
CA GLN A 212 -16.04 46.05 -2.86
C GLN A 212 -15.02 47.15 -2.56
#